data_AF-A0A6J1PZQ4-F1
#
_entry.id   AF-A0A6J1PZQ4-F1
#
_cell.length_a   1.000
_cell.length_b   1.000
_cell.length_c   1.000
_cell.angle_alpha   90.00
_cell.angle_beta   90.00
_cell.angle_gamma   90.00
#
_symmetry.space_group_name_H-M   'P 1'
#
loop_
_entity.id
_entity.type
_entity.pdbx_description
1 polymer ?
#
loop_
_entity_poly.entity_id
_entity_poly.type
_entity_poly.pdbx_seq_one_letter_code
_entity_poly.pdbx_strand_id
1 'polypeptide(L)'
;MWPDLKIVHGKPRHSQSQGSVKRANRDVQDILVAWMEDNNLSKWSEGLRFCQWKKNTSWHSAIKQTPYEAMFGRKAHVGLQSSQLPSSVINDVVTKEEIEHIIDSTEVHNDNGSSENTNNTLIAEEVRENINCPEN
;
A
#
# COMPACT_ATOMS: atom_id res chain seq x y z
N MET A 1 29.30 6.37 1.45
CA MET A 1 28.97 5.70 2.73
C MET A 1 28.46 6.79 3.66
N TRP A 2 27.30 6.65 4.31
CA TRP A 2 26.75 7.72 5.15
C TRP A 2 27.64 7.94 6.39
N PRO A 3 28.21 9.14 6.58
CA PRO A 3 29.21 9.38 7.63
C PRO A 3 28.65 9.18 9.05
N ASP A 4 27.34 9.38 9.24
CA ASP A 4 26.66 9.22 10.52
C ASP A 4 26.11 7.80 10.76
N LEU A 5 26.29 6.87 9.81
CA LEU A 5 25.79 5.50 9.94
C LEU A 5 26.65 4.68 10.91
N LYS A 6 26.12 4.39 12.09
CA LYS A 6 26.76 3.49 13.07
C LYS A 6 26.26 2.06 12.93
N ILE A 7 27.14 1.15 12.52
CA ILE A 7 26.84 -0.29 12.47
C ILE A 7 27.02 -0.92 13.86
N VAL A 8 25.95 -1.48 14.41
CA VAL A 8 25.97 -2.23 15.68
C VAL A 8 25.86 -3.72 15.38
N HIS A 9 26.84 -4.50 15.84
CA HIS A 9 26.88 -5.93 15.61
C HIS A 9 26.17 -6.70 16.74
N GLY A 10 25.40 -7.73 16.38
CA GLY A 10 24.85 -8.67 17.35
C GLY A 10 25.95 -9.52 18.00
N LYS A 11 25.69 -10.06 19.20
CA LYS A 11 26.61 -10.98 19.86
C LYS A 11 26.87 -12.22 18.97
N PRO A 12 28.13 -12.64 18.78
CA PRO A 12 28.44 -13.88 18.08
C PRO A 12 27.65 -15.05 18.68
N ARG A 13 26.94 -15.81 17.82
CA ARG A 13 26.17 -17.01 18.16
C ARG A 13 24.96 -16.82 19.11
N HIS A 14 24.53 -15.60 19.40
CA HIS A 14 23.30 -15.39 20.17
C HIS A 14 22.10 -15.19 19.23
N SER A 15 21.36 -16.26 18.97
CA SER A 15 20.16 -16.28 18.12
C SER A 15 18.99 -15.46 18.68
N GLN A 16 19.00 -15.17 19.98
CA GLN A 16 17.86 -14.59 20.70
C GLN A 16 17.61 -13.12 20.33
N SER A 17 18.66 -12.31 20.12
CA SER A 17 18.51 -10.93 19.63
C SER A 17 18.16 -10.84 18.15
N GLN A 18 18.14 -11.97 17.44
CA GLN A 18 17.82 -12.09 16.01
C GLN A 18 16.52 -12.87 15.77
N GLY A 19 15.79 -13.26 16.81
CA GLY A 19 14.57 -14.06 16.67
C GLY A 19 13.48 -13.38 15.85
N SER A 20 13.35 -12.05 15.97
CA SER A 20 12.39 -11.27 15.18
C SER A 20 12.76 -11.27 13.69
N VAL A 21 14.04 -11.04 13.37
CA VAL A 21 14.55 -11.05 11.99
C VAL A 21 14.40 -12.44 11.39
N LYS A 22 14.71 -13.51 12.14
CA LYS A 22 14.54 -14.89 11.66
C LYS A 22 13.09 -15.21 11.31
N ARG A 23 12.12 -14.78 12.12
CA ARG A 23 10.70 -14.96 11.82
C ARG A 23 10.28 -14.15 10.60
N ALA A 24 10.64 -12.86 10.54
CA ALA A 24 10.34 -12.02 9.40
C ALA A 24 10.92 -12.58 8.09
N ASN A 25 12.14 -13.12 8.13
CA ASN A 25 12.77 -13.75 6.96
C ASN A 25 12.02 -15.02 6.53
N ARG A 26 11.52 -15.82 7.47
CA ARG A 26 10.69 -16.97 7.16
C ARG A 26 9.38 -16.55 6.51
N ASP A 27 8.68 -15.56 7.07
CA ASP A 27 7.44 -15.04 6.47
C ASP A 27 7.67 -14.58 5.03
N VAL A 28 8.78 -13.88 4.76
CA VAL A 28 9.13 -13.43 3.40
C VAL A 28 9.40 -14.62 2.47
N GLN A 29 10.09 -15.66 2.96
CA GLN A 29 10.31 -16.88 2.18
C GLN A 29 8.99 -17.59 1.86
N ASP A 30 8.11 -17.75 2.86
CA ASP A 30 6.83 -18.44 2.68
C ASP A 30 5.93 -17.69 1.69
N ILE A 31 5.86 -16.35 1.78
CA ILE A 31 5.12 -15.52 0.83
C ILE A 31 5.71 -15.63 -0.59
N LEU A 32 7.04 -15.65 -0.70
CA LEU A 32 7.71 -15.74 -1.99
C LEU A 32 7.48 -17.10 -2.65
N VAL A 33 7.55 -18.20 -1.89
CA VAL A 33 7.26 -19.55 -2.39
C VAL A 33 5.82 -19.62 -2.89
N ALA A 34 4.85 -19.16 -2.09
CA ALA A 34 3.45 -19.15 -2.50
C ALA A 34 3.23 -18.32 -3.78
N TRP A 35 3.85 -17.14 -3.88
CA TRP A 35 3.75 -16.32 -5.09
C TRP A 35 4.34 -17.02 -6.33
N MET A 36 5.47 -17.71 -6.17
CA MET A 36 6.10 -18.46 -7.27
C MET A 36 5.23 -19.64 -7.73
N GLU A 37 4.59 -20.34 -6.80
CA GLU A 37 3.63 -21.42 -7.07
C GLU A 37 2.40 -20.88 -7.82
N ASP A 38 1.79 -19.80 -7.33
CA ASP A 38 0.59 -19.19 -7.92
C ASP A 38 0.83 -18.68 -9.36
N ASN A 39 2.04 -18.20 -9.65
CA ASN A 39 2.38 -17.63 -10.95
C ASN A 39 3.06 -18.64 -11.89
N ASN A 40 3.39 -19.85 -11.40
CA ASN A 40 4.18 -20.86 -12.13
C ASN A 40 5.50 -20.27 -12.69
N LEU A 41 6.17 -19.41 -11.90
CA LEU A 41 7.40 -18.71 -12.27
C LEU A 41 8.54 -19.08 -11.33
N SER A 42 9.73 -19.31 -11.90
CA SER A 42 10.98 -19.50 -11.13
C SER A 42 11.72 -18.19 -10.84
N LYS A 43 11.26 -17.07 -11.40
CA LYS A 43 11.91 -15.76 -11.33
C LYS A 43 11.48 -14.98 -10.09
N TRP A 44 12.03 -15.39 -8.95
CA TRP A 44 11.74 -14.82 -7.63
C TRP A 44 11.88 -13.30 -7.53
N SER A 45 12.78 -12.70 -8.31
CA SER A 45 13.05 -11.26 -8.27
C SER A 45 11.85 -10.43 -8.73
N GLU A 46 11.02 -10.94 -9.64
CA GLU A 46 9.77 -10.28 -10.08
C GLU A 46 8.70 -10.31 -8.98
N GLY A 47 8.71 -11.34 -8.15
CA GLY A 47 7.79 -11.51 -7.03
C GLY A 47 8.08 -10.60 -5.83
N LEU A 48 9.29 -10.07 -5.70
CA LEU A 48 9.71 -9.35 -4.49
C LEU A 48 8.82 -8.14 -4.16
N ARG A 49 8.39 -7.38 -5.17
CA ARG A 49 7.51 -6.21 -4.96
C ARG A 49 6.16 -6.64 -4.37
N PHE A 50 5.59 -7.74 -4.87
CA PHE A 50 4.35 -8.31 -4.37
C PHE A 50 4.52 -8.89 -2.95
N CYS A 51 5.65 -9.56 -2.70
CA CYS A 51 5.98 -10.10 -1.39
C CYS A 51 6.10 -8.99 -0.33
N GLN A 52 6.84 -7.93 -0.67
CA GLN A 52 6.99 -6.75 0.19
C GLN A 52 5.63 -6.11 0.46
N TRP A 53 4.83 -5.90 -0.59
CA TRP A 53 3.48 -5.35 -0.44
C TRP A 53 2.62 -6.20 0.50
N LYS A 54 2.55 -7.51 0.25
CA LYS A 54 1.79 -8.45 1.08
C LYS A 54 2.25 -8.43 2.53
N LYS A 55 3.56 -8.47 2.78
CA LYS A 55 4.12 -8.46 4.14
C LYS A 55 3.81 -7.16 4.87
N ASN A 56 3.91 -6.01 4.19
CA ASN A 56 3.73 -4.69 4.79
C ASN A 56 2.26 -4.31 4.98
N THR A 57 1.34 -4.89 4.21
CA THR A 57 -0.11 -4.64 4.31
C THR A 57 -0.87 -5.70 5.09
N SER A 58 -0.20 -6.76 5.56
CA SER A 58 -0.82 -7.78 6.40
C SER A 58 -0.90 -7.32 7.86
N TRP A 59 -2.02 -7.61 8.51
CA TRP A 59 -2.24 -7.31 9.92
C TRP A 59 -1.16 -7.94 10.80
N HIS A 60 -0.51 -7.13 11.65
CA HIS A 60 0.51 -7.61 12.57
C HIS A 60 0.02 -7.56 14.01
N SER A 61 -0.21 -8.74 14.59
CA SER A 61 -0.92 -8.92 15.86
C SER A 61 -0.27 -8.25 17.08
N ALA A 62 1.06 -8.05 17.08
CA ALA A 62 1.77 -7.41 18.18
C ALA A 62 1.65 -5.88 18.18
N ILE A 63 1.56 -5.26 16.99
CA ILE A 63 1.43 -3.80 16.85
C ILE A 63 -0.02 -3.35 16.63
N LYS A 64 -0.94 -4.29 16.45
CA LYS A 64 -2.39 -4.03 16.25
C LYS A 64 -2.68 -3.11 15.06
N GLN A 65 -1.86 -3.20 14.03
CA GLN A 65 -2.02 -2.53 12.73
C GLN A 65 -1.11 -3.20 11.70
N THR A 66 -1.18 -2.76 10.46
CA THR A 66 -0.24 -3.20 9.42
C THR A 66 1.12 -2.48 9.59
N PRO A 67 2.25 -3.12 9.24
CA PRO A 67 3.55 -2.45 9.22
C PRO A 67 3.57 -1.17 8.37
N TYR A 68 2.80 -1.13 7.28
CA TYR A 68 2.64 0.05 6.43
C TYR A 68 1.99 1.20 7.23
N GLU A 69 0.85 0.96 7.89
CA GLU A 69 0.19 1.97 8.73
C GLU A 69 1.10 2.46 9.85
N ALA A 70 1.85 1.55 10.48
CA ALA A 70 2.80 1.91 11.52
C ALA A 70 3.94 2.83 11.03
N MET A 71 4.35 2.68 9.77
CA MET A 71 5.44 3.46 9.19
C MET A 71 4.97 4.80 8.59
N PHE A 72 3.82 4.80 7.92
CA PHE A 72 3.34 5.95 7.13
C PHE A 72 2.15 6.69 7.77
N GLY A 73 1.57 6.17 8.85
CA GLY A 73 0.43 6.79 9.54
C GLY A 73 -0.89 6.75 8.77
N ARG A 74 -0.95 6.04 7.63
CA ARG A 74 -2.14 5.90 6.79
C ARG A 74 -2.31 4.47 6.27
N LYS A 75 -3.52 4.13 5.86
CA LYS A 75 -3.81 2.83 5.23
C LYS A 75 -3.10 2.73 3.89
N ALA A 76 -2.66 1.52 3.55
CA ALA A 76 -2.14 1.23 2.22
C ALA A 76 -3.28 1.27 1.20
N HIS A 77 -3.11 2.02 0.10
CA HIS A 77 -4.06 2.11 -1.00
C HIS A 77 -3.48 1.48 -2.28
N VAL A 78 -4.35 0.92 -3.10
CA VAL A 78 -4.07 0.30 -4.40
C VAL A 78 -4.81 1.09 -5.48
N GLY A 79 -4.31 2.28 -5.81
CA GLY A 79 -4.89 3.17 -6.81
C GLY A 79 -6.40 3.37 -6.61
N LEU A 80 -7.16 3.37 -7.71
CA LEU A 80 -8.61 3.58 -7.70
C LEU A 80 -9.39 2.48 -6.95
N GLN A 81 -8.85 1.26 -6.84
CA GLN A 81 -9.50 0.15 -6.12
C GLN A 81 -9.59 0.39 -4.61
N SER A 82 -8.83 1.36 -4.09
CA SER A 82 -8.91 1.79 -2.69
C SER A 82 -9.67 3.10 -2.50
N SER A 83 -10.22 3.67 -3.57
CA SER A 83 -11.12 4.81 -3.46
C SER A 83 -12.54 4.36 -3.09
N GLN A 84 -13.34 5.30 -2.62
CA GLN A 84 -14.77 5.10 -2.39
C GLN A 84 -15.62 5.11 -3.68
N LEU A 85 -14.99 5.07 -4.86
CA LEU A 85 -15.71 5.02 -6.12
C LEU A 85 -16.44 3.67 -6.32
N PRO A 86 -17.64 3.66 -6.90
CA PRO A 86 -18.32 2.42 -7.26
C PRO A 86 -17.48 1.60 -8.25
N SER A 87 -17.48 0.27 -8.09
CA SER A 87 -16.74 -0.63 -8.98
C SER A 87 -17.14 -0.52 -10.45
N SER A 88 -18.39 -0.13 -10.74
CA SER A 88 -18.83 0.15 -12.12
C SER A 88 -18.02 1.29 -12.74
N VAL A 89 -17.86 2.39 -12.00
CA VAL A 89 -17.08 3.55 -12.45
C VAL A 89 -15.62 3.17 -12.64
N ILE A 90 -15.03 2.42 -11.70
CA ILE A 90 -13.62 2.00 -11.80
C ILE A 90 -13.37 1.10 -13.02
N ASN A 91 -14.32 0.24 -13.39
CA ASN A 91 -14.18 -0.67 -14.52
C ASN A 91 -14.39 0.03 -15.88
N ASP A 92 -15.20 1.08 -15.92
CA ASP A 92 -15.50 1.83 -17.15
C ASP A 92 -14.42 2.88 -17.48
N VAL A 93 -13.66 3.33 -16.47
CA VAL A 93 -12.56 4.28 -16.64
C VAL A 93 -11.36 3.64 -17.33
N VAL A 94 -10.98 4.22 -18.47
CA VAL A 94 -9.85 3.78 -19.30
C VAL A 94 -8.74 4.83 -19.35
N THR A 95 -9.08 6.12 -19.39
CA THR A 95 -8.09 7.19 -19.55
C THR A 95 -7.96 8.10 -18.33
N LYS A 96 -6.85 8.84 -18.27
CA LYS A 96 -6.61 9.81 -17.18
C LYS A 96 -7.62 10.97 -17.24
N GLU A 97 -7.98 11.39 -18.44
CA GLU A 97 -8.91 12.49 -18.68
C GLU A 97 -10.32 12.15 -18.17
N GLU A 98 -10.73 10.88 -18.27
CA GLU A 98 -12.00 10.40 -17.70
C GLU A 98 -12.00 10.47 -16.17
N ILE A 99 -10.86 10.15 -15.53
CA ILE A 99 -10.70 10.30 -14.07
C ILE A 99 -10.80 11.78 -13.67
N GLU A 100 -10.11 12.66 -14.38
CA GLU A 100 -10.13 14.11 -14.12
C GLU A 100 -11.56 14.65 -14.26
N HIS A 101 -12.32 14.24 -15.27
CA HIS A 101 -13.72 14.62 -15.42
C HIS A 101 -14.62 14.08 -14.29
N ILE A 102 -14.38 12.85 -13.81
CA ILE A 102 -15.13 12.30 -12.66
C ILE A 102 -14.88 13.15 -11.42
N ILE A 103 -13.63 13.51 -11.15
CA ILE A 103 -13.27 14.34 -10.01
C ILE A 103 -13.93 15.72 -10.13
N ASP A 104 -13.83 16.38 -11.30
CA ASP A 104 -14.40 17.70 -11.51
C ASP A 104 -15.94 17.67 -11.44
N SER A 105 -16.59 16.62 -11.96
CA SER A 105 -18.05 16.47 -11.87
C SER A 105 -18.54 16.21 -10.44
N THR A 106 -17.74 15.53 -9.60
CA THR A 106 -18.03 15.40 -8.16
C THR A 106 -17.87 16.71 -7.39
N GLU A 107 -16.99 17.61 -7.84
CA GLU A 107 -16.80 18.94 -7.25
C GLU A 107 -17.89 19.95 -7.67
N VAL A 108 -18.39 19.87 -8.91
CA VAL A 108 -19.36 20.83 -9.48
C VAL A 108 -20.79 20.64 -8.94
N HIS A 109 -21.17 19.47 -8.44
CA HIS A 109 -22.50 19.25 -7.82
C HIS A 109 -22.63 19.81 -6.38
N ASN A 110 -21.58 20.45 -5.84
CA ASN A 110 -21.50 20.85 -4.43
C ASN A 110 -22.20 22.18 -4.04
N ASP A 111 -22.88 22.88 -4.96
CA ASP A 111 -23.43 24.22 -4.68
C ASP A 111 -24.75 24.22 -3.86
N ASN A 112 -25.29 23.04 -3.52
CA ASN A 112 -26.53 22.91 -2.73
C ASN A 112 -26.22 22.36 -1.32
N GLY A 113 -25.82 23.22 -0.38
CA GLY A 113 -25.23 22.89 0.93
C GLY A 113 -25.89 21.78 1.77
N SER A 114 -25.55 20.52 1.48
CA SER A 114 -26.03 19.31 2.16
C SER A 114 -24.87 18.47 2.71
N SER A 115 -25.16 17.52 3.61
CA SER A 115 -24.17 16.55 4.13
C SER A 115 -23.56 15.66 3.04
N GLU A 116 -24.20 15.53 1.87
CA GLU A 116 -23.67 14.77 0.74
C GLU A 116 -22.50 15.50 0.08
N ASN A 117 -22.43 16.83 0.20
CA ASN A 117 -21.40 17.65 -0.44
C ASN A 117 -20.04 17.42 0.23
N THR A 118 -20.02 17.29 1.56
CA THR A 118 -18.79 17.00 2.31
C THR A 118 -18.22 15.63 1.92
N ASN A 119 -19.08 14.64 1.70
CA ASN A 119 -18.65 13.31 1.28
C ASN A 119 -18.07 13.33 -0.14
N ASN A 120 -18.72 14.02 -1.08
CA ASN A 120 -18.25 14.09 -2.46
C ASN A 120 -16.88 14.80 -2.56
N THR A 121 -16.65 15.86 -1.79
CA THR A 121 -15.34 16.52 -1.73
C THR A 121 -14.25 15.61 -1.16
N LEU A 122 -14.55 14.86 -0.10
CA LEU A 122 -13.59 13.90 0.49
C LEU A 122 -13.25 12.77 -0.49
N ILE A 123 -14.21 12.30 -1.29
CA ILE A 123 -13.98 11.28 -2.32
C ILE A 123 -13.08 11.84 -3.43
N ALA A 124 -13.33 13.06 -3.89
CA ALA A 124 -12.51 13.73 -4.89
C ALA A 124 -11.04 13.88 -4.43
N GLU A 125 -10.83 14.34 -3.19
CA GLU A 125 -9.49 14.45 -2.59
C GLU A 125 -8.81 13.08 -2.44
N GLU A 126 -9.53 12.05 -1.97
CA GLU A 126 -9.02 10.69 -1.84
C GLU A 126 -8.61 10.10 -3.20
N VAL A 127 -9.41 10.30 -4.25
CA VAL A 127 -9.08 9.86 -5.60
C VAL A 127 -7.84 10.59 -6.10
N ARG A 128 -7.74 11.92 -5.90
CA ARG A 128 -6.56 12.73 -6.27
C ARG A 128 -5.30 12.24 -5.55
N GLU A 129 -5.37 11.90 -4.26
CA GLU A 129 -4.23 11.31 -3.53
C GLU A 129 -3.84 9.92 -4.05
N ASN A 130 -4.83 9.09 -4.40
CA ASN A 130 -4.59 7.73 -4.87
C ASN A 130 -3.98 7.66 -6.28
N ILE A 131 -4.24 8.66 -7.13
CA ILE A 131 -3.66 8.74 -8.49
C ILE A 131 -2.30 9.45 -8.53
N ASN A 132 -2.06 10.41 -7.63
CA ASN A 132 -0.76 11.06 -7.52
C ASN A 132 0.21 10.17 -6.73
N CYS A 133 0.89 9.26 -7.43
CA CYS A 133 2.12 8.68 -6.92
C CYS A 133 3.10 9.82 -6.58
N PRO A 134 3.70 9.86 -5.38
CA PRO A 134 4.81 10.77 -5.15
C PRO A 134 5.92 10.42 -6.15
N GLU A 135 6.22 11.36 -7.05
CA GLU A 135 7.38 11.26 -7.92
C GLU A 135 8.62 11.11 -7.04
N ASN A 136 9.36 10.01 -7.24
CA ASN A 136 10.65 9.77 -6.58
C ASN A 136 11.76 10.50 -7.32
#